data_AF-A0A2N5Z6W7-F1
#
_entry.id   AF-A0A2N5Z6W7-F1
#
_cell.length_a   1.000
_cell.length_b   1.000
_cell.length_c   1.000
_cell.angle_alpha   90.00
_cell.angle_beta   90.00
_cell.angle_gamma   90.00
#
_symmetry.space_group_name_H-M   'P 1'
#
loop_
_entity.id
_entity.type
_entity.pdbx_description
1 polymer ?
#
loop_
_entity_poly.entity_id
_entity_poly.type
_entity_poly.pdbx_seq_one_letter_code
_entity_poly.pdbx_strand_id
1 'polypeptide(L)' 'LAYPIQKKSTGFYYLIEFKAPGQLIQKLETEYRRDERIIRFLTFRMDKYAILYSEKRRREKQKTEEK' A
#
# COMPACT_ATOMS: atom_id res chain seq x y z
N LEU A 1 0.59 -16.43 0.84
CA LEU A 1 -0.32 -15.85 1.87
C LEU A 1 -0.23 -16.70 3.13
N ALA A 2 -0.41 -16.12 4.33
CA ALA A 2 -0.41 -16.90 5.58
C ALA A 2 -1.60 -17.89 5.66
N TYR A 3 -2.70 -17.57 4.99
CA TYR A 3 -3.87 -18.43 4.80
C TYR A 3 -4.51 -18.16 3.43
N PRO A 4 -5.25 -19.11 2.84
CA PRO A 4 -5.88 -18.92 1.53
C PRO A 4 -6.98 -17.85 1.55
N ILE A 5 -7.04 -17.02 0.52
CA ILE A 5 -8.12 -16.04 0.30
C ILE A 5 -8.76 -16.38 -1.04
N GLN A 6 -10.08 -16.57 -1.08
CA GLN A 6 -10.78 -16.99 -2.31
C GLN A 6 -10.12 -18.23 -2.97
N LYS A 7 -9.68 -19.20 -2.16
CA LYS A 7 -8.93 -20.41 -2.59
C LYS A 7 -7.57 -20.14 -3.25
N LYS A 8 -7.08 -18.90 -3.29
CA LYS A 8 -5.72 -18.55 -3.75
C LYS A 8 -4.74 -18.62 -2.58
N SER A 9 -3.62 -19.33 -2.76
CA SER A 9 -2.54 -19.46 -1.76
C SER A 9 -1.39 -18.46 -1.99
N THR A 10 -1.23 -17.97 -3.21
CA THR A 10 -0.23 -16.98 -3.64
C THR A 10 -0.90 -15.67 -4.06
N GLY A 11 -0.11 -14.60 -4.11
CA GLY A 11 -0.58 -13.28 -4.53
C GLY A 11 0.59 -12.30 -4.63
N PHE A 12 0.38 -11.22 -5.36
CA PHE A 12 1.34 -10.13 -5.49
C PHE A 12 1.00 -9.01 -4.51
N TYR A 13 2.03 -8.44 -3.89
CA TYR A 13 1.88 -7.33 -2.95
C TYR A 13 2.43 -6.06 -3.58
N TYR A 14 1.60 -5.01 -3.57
CA TYR A 14 1.98 -3.67 -3.97
C TYR A 14 1.85 -2.75 -2.77
N LEU A 15 2.90 -1.95 -2.53
CA LEU A 15 2.88 -0.87 -1.55
C LEU A 15 2.96 0.45 -2.32
N ILE A 16 1.91 1.25 -2.25
CA ILE A 16 1.79 2.52 -2.95
C ILE A 16 1.61 3.60 -1.89
N GLU A 17 2.50 4.58 -1.89
CA GLU A 17 2.36 5.78 -1.07
C GLU A 17 2.00 6.94 -2.00
N PHE A 18 0.92 7.66 -1.69
CA PHE A 18 0.45 8.77 -2.51
C PHE A 18 -0.09 9.88 -1.62
N LYS A 19 -0.08 11.10 -2.18
CA LYS A 19 -0.69 12.28 -1.57
C LYS A 19 -1.90 12.68 -2.40
N ALA A 20 -3.07 12.70 -1.77
CA ALA A 20 -4.32 13.07 -2.44
C ALA A 20 -5.30 13.74 -1.47
N PRO A 21 -6.31 14.47 -1.98
CA PRO A 21 -7.43 14.95 -1.17
C PRO A 21 -8.23 13.78 -0.58
N GLY A 22 -8.73 13.93 0.66
CA GLY A 22 -9.44 12.86 1.37
C GLY A 22 -10.70 12.34 0.65
N GLN A 23 -11.36 13.20 -0.15
CA GLN A 23 -12.53 12.82 -0.95
C GLN A 23 -12.23 11.75 -2.00
N LEU A 24 -10.97 11.65 -2.46
CA LEU A 24 -10.56 10.65 -3.45
C LEU A 24 -10.59 9.22 -2.88
N ILE A 25 -10.36 9.07 -1.56
CA ILE A 25 -10.21 7.75 -0.93
C ILE A 25 -11.47 6.90 -1.09
N GLN A 26 -12.65 7.49 -0.89
CA GLN A 26 -13.91 6.75 -1.02
C GLN A 26 -14.16 6.25 -2.46
N LYS A 27 -13.82 7.07 -3.46
CA LYS A 27 -13.90 6.67 -4.87
C LYS A 27 -12.92 5.55 -5.16
N LEU A 28 -11.68 5.67 -4.68
CA LEU A 28 -10.64 4.67 -4.88
C LEU A 28 -11.02 3.31 -4.27
N GLU A 29 -11.52 3.30 -3.03
CA GLU A 29 -11.96 2.07 -2.38
C GLU A 29 -13.15 1.42 -3.08
N THR A 30 -14.04 2.22 -3.67
CA THR A 30 -15.15 1.71 -4.48
C THR A 30 -14.64 0.98 -5.72
N GLU A 31 -13.67 1.57 -6.43
CA GLU A 31 -13.06 0.94 -7.61
C GLU A 31 -12.27 -0.32 -7.23
N TYR A 32 -11.55 -0.31 -6.09
CA TYR A 32 -10.86 -1.51 -5.61
C TYR A 32 -11.78 -2.67 -5.24
N ARG A 33 -13.00 -2.38 -4.78
CA ARG A 33 -14.00 -3.43 -4.52
C ARG A 33 -14.65 -3.96 -5.80
N ARG A 34 -14.73 -3.14 -6.86
CA ARG A 34 -15.29 -3.53 -8.16
C ARG A 34 -14.31 -4.37 -8.99
N ASP A 35 -13.02 -4.16 -8.80
CA ASP A 35 -11.98 -4.89 -9.54
C ASP A 35 -11.71 -6.28 -8.91
N GLU A 36 -12.06 -7.34 -9.63
CA GLU A 36 -11.86 -8.73 -9.20
C GLU A 36 -10.38 -9.13 -9.10
N ARG A 37 -9.47 -8.37 -9.70
CA ARG A 37 -8.02 -8.61 -9.61
C ARG A 37 -7.48 -8.27 -8.22
N ILE A 38 -8.16 -7.39 -7.48
CA ILE A 38 -7.75 -6.95 -6.14
C ILE A 38 -8.50 -7.79 -5.10
N ILE A 39 -7.81 -8.79 -4.53
CA ILE A 39 -8.41 -9.68 -3.54
C ILE A 39 -8.47 -9.07 -2.13
N ARG A 40 -7.60 -8.10 -1.82
CA ARG A 40 -7.50 -7.44 -0.53
C ARG A 40 -6.73 -6.14 -0.68
N PHE A 41 -7.23 -5.07 -0.04
CA PHE A 41 -6.54 -3.79 0.06
C PHE A 41 -6.64 -3.27 1.49
N LEU A 42 -5.69 -2.43 1.87
CA LEU A 42 -5.69 -1.69 3.13
C LEU A 42 -5.18 -0.27 2.87
N THR A 43 -6.04 0.71 3.09
CA THR A 43 -5.67 2.12 3.03
C THR A 43 -5.49 2.62 4.46
N PHE A 44 -4.33 3.22 4.77
CA PHE A 44 -4.06 3.81 6.07
C PHE A 44 -3.63 5.26 5.92
N ARG A 45 -4.10 6.13 6.81
CA ARG A 45 -3.69 7.53 6.87
C ARG A 45 -2.38 7.64 7.64
N MET A 46 -1.33 8.13 6.99
CA MET A 46 -0.06 8.38 7.67
C MET A 46 -0.17 9.58 8.61
N ASP A 47 0.31 9.41 9.84
CA ASP A 47 0.51 10.49 10.80
C ASP A 47 1.89 11.14 10.59
N LYS A 48 2.18 12.19 11.36
CA LYS A 48 3.45 12.94 11.25
C LYS A 48 4.67 12.04 11.42
N TYR A 49 4.63 11.11 12.37
CA TYR A 49 5.75 10.24 12.69
C TYR A 49 5.93 9.12 11.68
N ALA A 50 4.85 8.56 11.14
CA ALA A 50 4.91 7.56 10.07
C ALA A 50 5.51 8.14 8.78
N ILE A 51 5.22 9.40 8.45
CA ILE A 51 5.82 10.08 7.29
C ILE A 51 7.34 10.18 7.48
N LEU A 52 7.79 10.71 8.62
CA LEU A 52 9.22 10.82 8.93
C LEU A 52 9.94 9.47 8.89
N TYR A 53 9.30 8.43 9.41
CA TYR A 53 9.82 7.07 9.36
C TYR A 53 9.93 6.53 7.92
N SER A 54 8.90 6.73 7.09
CA SER A 54 8.91 6.30 5.68
C SER A 54 10.02 6.99 4.90
N GLU A 55 10.19 8.31 5.09
CA GLU A 55 11.27 9.08 4.46
C GLU A 55 12.66 8.57 4.86
N LYS A 56 12.86 8.32 6.17
CA LYS A 56 14.12 7.75 6.66
C LYS A 56 14.41 6.38 6.02
N ARG A 57 13.43 5.48 6.02
CA ARG A 57 13.56 4.13 5.44
C ARG A 57 13.88 4.17 3.95
N ARG A 58 13.29 5.11 3.19
CA ARG A 58 13.59 5.30 1.77
C ARG A 58 15.02 5.74 1.53
N ARG A 59 15.52 6.71 2.32
CA ARG A 59 16.92 7.17 2.23
C ARG A 59 17.91 6.06 2.56
N GLU A 60 17.61 5.22 3.54
CA GLU A 60 18.45 4.07 3.90
C GLU A 60 18.52 3.03 2.78
N LYS A 61 17.38 2.74 2.11
CA LYS A 61 17.35 1.85 0.94
C LYS A 61 18.20 2.37 -0.21
N GLN A 62 18.03 3.64 -0.59
CA GLN A 62 18.79 4.26 -1.68
C GLN A 62 20.31 4.19 -1.44
N LYS A 63 20.76 4.49 -0.22
CA LYS A 63 22.18 4.38 0.16
C LYS A 63 22.74 2.95 0.09
N THR A 64 21.88 1.95 0.23
CA THR A 64 22.29 0.54 0.14
C THR A 64 22.39 0.09 -1.31
N GLU A 65 21.55 0.63 -2.19
CA GLU A 65 21.57 0.34 -3.63
C GLU A 65 22.71 1.07 -4.38
N GLU A 66 23.22 2.17 -3.83
CA GLU A 66 24.37 2.91 -4.38
C GLU A 66 25.75 2.34 -4.00
N LYS A 67 25.81 1.34 -3.11
CA LYS A 67 27.04 0.65 -2.70
C LYS A 67 27.21 -0.67 -3.43
#